data_AF-A0ABD7G696-F1
#
_entry.id   AF-A0ABD7G696-F1
#
_cell.length_a   1.000
_cell.length_b   1.000
_cell.length_c   1.000
_cell.angle_alpha   90.00
_cell.angle_beta   90.00
_cell.angle_gamma   90.00
#
_symmetry.space_group_name_H-M   'P 1'
#
loop_
_entity.id
_entity.type
_entity.pdbx_description
1 polymer ?
#
loop_
_entity_poly.entity_id
_entity_poly.type
_entity_poly.pdbx_seq_one_letter_code
_entity_poly.pdbx_strand_id
1 'polypeptide(L)'
;MDLSCHDADKLRSFIECYVETPLLRAIQEDFDRLRFNKQFAGEPQCMLLTGDTGTGKSSLIRHYAAKHPEQVRHGFIHKPLLVSRIPSRPTLESTMVELLKDLGQFGSSDRIHKSSAESLTEALIKCLKRCETELIIIDEFQELIENKTREKRNQIANRLKYISETAKIPIVLNN
;
A
#
# COMPACT_ATOMS: atom_id res chain seq x y z
N MET A 1 -0.95 31.95 20.34
CA MET A 1 -1.19 32.78 19.15
C MET A 1 -2.26 32.07 18.36
N ASP A 2 -3.47 32.62 18.31
CA ASP A 2 -4.56 32.02 17.51
C ASP A 2 -4.52 32.62 16.11
N LEU A 3 -4.41 31.75 15.09
CA LEU A 3 -4.48 32.16 13.68
C LEU A 3 -5.91 32.57 13.34
N SER A 4 -6.06 33.61 12.51
CA SER A 4 -7.36 33.94 11.92
C SER A 4 -7.85 32.79 11.01
N CYS A 5 -9.16 32.61 10.85
CA CYS A 5 -9.71 31.58 9.96
C CYS A 5 -9.17 31.71 8.53
N HIS A 6 -8.98 32.93 8.04
CA HIS A 6 -8.44 33.21 6.70
C HIS A 6 -6.97 32.76 6.56
N ASP A 7 -6.15 33.03 7.57
CA ASP A 7 -4.74 32.62 7.55
C ASP A 7 -4.60 31.09 7.71
N ALA A 8 -5.50 30.47 8.48
CA ALA A 8 -5.58 29.01 8.60
C ALA A 8 -5.95 28.35 7.26
N ASP A 9 -6.90 28.91 6.51
CA ASP A 9 -7.30 28.37 5.21
C ASP A 9 -6.22 28.57 4.13
N LYS A 10 -5.55 29.74 4.12
CA LYS A 10 -4.37 29.94 3.27
C LYS A 10 -3.26 28.94 3.58
N LEU A 11 -2.95 28.74 4.85
CA LEU A 11 -1.94 27.79 5.28
C LEU A 11 -2.29 26.35 4.86
N ARG A 12 -3.56 25.94 4.98
CA ARG A 12 -4.03 24.65 4.46
C ARG A 12 -3.81 24.52 2.96
N SER A 13 -4.23 25.53 2.18
CA SER A 13 -4.06 25.51 0.73
C SER A 13 -2.59 25.43 0.30
N PHE A 14 -1.68 26.04 1.08
CA PHE A 14 -0.25 25.96 0.84
C PHE A 14 0.32 24.57 1.20
N ILE A 15 -0.07 24.00 2.35
CA ILE A 15 0.36 22.66 2.80
C ILE A 15 -0.13 21.57 1.85
N GLU A 16 -1.34 21.72 1.30
CA GLU A 16 -1.95 20.77 0.36
C GLU A 16 -1.52 21.00 -1.10
N CYS A 17 -0.75 22.05 -1.37
CA CYS A 17 -0.27 22.36 -2.72
C CYS A 17 0.65 21.24 -3.23
N TYR A 18 0.17 20.47 -4.19
CA TYR A 18 0.95 19.47 -4.89
C TYR A 18 1.49 20.05 -6.20
N VAL A 19 2.80 20.31 -6.25
CA VAL A 19 3.46 20.79 -7.47
C VAL A 19 3.93 19.58 -8.28
N GLU A 20 3.24 19.31 -9.38
CA GLU A 20 3.60 18.21 -10.26
C GLU A 20 4.88 18.53 -11.03
N THR A 21 5.93 17.75 -10.78
CA THR A 21 7.21 17.83 -11.51
C THR A 21 7.30 16.69 -12.53
N PRO A 22 8.19 16.79 -13.55
CA PRO A 22 8.37 15.70 -14.52
C PRO A 22 8.72 14.35 -13.87
N LEU A 23 9.51 14.35 -12.80
CA LEU A 23 9.85 13.14 -12.05
C LEU A 23 8.62 12.54 -11.36
N LEU A 24 7.83 13.36 -10.67
CA LEU A 24 6.63 12.90 -9.98
C LEU A 24 5.58 12.36 -10.96
N ARG A 25 5.45 13.00 -12.13
CA ARG A 25 4.60 12.49 -13.21
C ARG A 25 5.07 11.14 -13.71
N ALA A 26 6.37 10.97 -13.98
CA ALA A 26 6.92 9.70 -14.44
C ALA A 26 6.63 8.56 -13.44
N ILE A 27 6.76 8.80 -12.14
CA ILE A 27 6.43 7.79 -11.12
C ILE A 27 4.92 7.47 -11.11
N GLN A 28 4.04 8.47 -11.29
CA GLN A 28 2.59 8.21 -11.43
C GLN A 28 2.28 7.38 -12.67
N GLU A 29 2.94 7.67 -13.80
CA GLU A 29 2.81 6.88 -15.03
C GLU A 29 3.31 5.45 -14.83
N ASP A 30 4.37 5.24 -14.06
CA ASP A 30 4.84 3.89 -13.70
C ASP A 30 3.80 3.15 -12.86
N PHE A 31 3.14 3.81 -11.90
CA PHE A 31 2.02 3.21 -11.15
C PHE A 31 0.85 2.84 -12.08
N ASP A 32 0.50 3.70 -13.03
CA ASP A 32 -0.54 3.41 -14.03
C ASP A 32 -0.16 2.20 -14.89
N ARG A 33 1.10 2.11 -15.33
CA ARG A 33 1.63 0.96 -16.07
C ARG A 33 1.53 -0.33 -15.27
N LEU A 34 1.90 -0.33 -13.98
CA LEU A 34 1.78 -1.50 -13.12
C LEU A 34 0.33 -1.99 -13.06
N ARG A 35 -0.62 -1.08 -12.81
CA ARG A 35 -2.05 -1.39 -12.71
C ARG A 35 -2.64 -1.90 -14.03
N PHE A 36 -2.26 -1.29 -15.15
CA PHE A 36 -2.67 -1.72 -16.48
C PHE A 36 -2.09 -3.10 -16.81
N ASN A 37 -0.80 -3.31 -16.54
CA ASN A 37 -0.09 -4.52 -16.92
C ASN A 37 -0.59 -5.76 -16.16
N LYS A 38 -1.18 -5.60 -14.97
CA LYS A 38 -1.79 -6.71 -14.21
C LYS A 38 -2.84 -7.49 -14.99
N GLN A 39 -3.46 -6.86 -16.00
CA GLN A 39 -4.53 -7.46 -16.81
C GLN A 39 -4.01 -8.48 -17.83
N PHE A 40 -2.71 -8.44 -18.14
CA PHE A 40 -2.10 -9.38 -19.07
C PHE A 40 -1.60 -10.63 -18.36
N ALA A 41 -1.57 -11.75 -19.07
CA ALA A 41 -1.04 -13.00 -18.54
C ALA A 41 0.49 -12.90 -18.39
N GLY A 42 0.96 -12.60 -17.19
CA GLY A 42 2.37 -12.52 -16.82
C GLY A 42 2.57 -12.45 -15.31
N GLU A 43 3.82 -12.59 -14.85
CA GLU A 43 4.17 -12.32 -13.45
C GLU A 43 3.96 -10.83 -13.14
N PRO A 44 3.26 -10.46 -12.05
CA PRO A 44 3.06 -9.05 -11.72
C PRO A 44 4.39 -8.36 -11.45
N GLN A 45 4.57 -7.19 -12.06
CA GLN A 45 5.77 -6.39 -11.87
C GLN A 45 5.77 -5.77 -10.47
N CYS A 46 6.94 -5.74 -9.83
CA CYS A 46 7.14 -5.03 -8.57
C CYS A 46 8.04 -3.81 -8.78
N MET A 47 7.82 -2.76 -8.01
CA MET A 47 8.58 -1.51 -8.06
C MET A 47 9.12 -1.17 -6.68
N LEU A 48 10.35 -0.66 -6.63
CA LEU A 48 10.95 -0.10 -5.43
C LEU A 48 11.01 1.42 -5.58
N LEU A 49 10.32 2.13 -4.71
CA LEU A 49 10.34 3.59 -4.64
C LEU A 49 11.28 4.01 -3.50
N THR A 50 12.38 4.68 -3.85
CA THR A 50 13.41 5.10 -2.89
C THR A 50 13.72 6.58 -3.02
N GLY A 51 14.23 7.14 -1.93
CA GLY A 51 14.73 8.51 -1.84
C GLY A 51 14.92 8.89 -0.37
N ASP A 52 15.60 9.99 -0.10
CA ASP A 52 15.83 10.41 1.28
C ASP A 52 14.53 10.75 2.01
N THR A 53 14.56 10.70 3.34
CA THR A 53 13.42 11.14 4.17
C THR A 53 13.07 12.60 3.85
N GLY A 54 11.77 12.89 3.73
CA GLY A 54 11.29 14.24 3.41
C GLY A 54 11.30 14.60 1.92
N THR A 55 11.72 13.72 1.02
CA THR A 55 11.68 13.96 -0.44
C THR A 55 10.29 13.93 -1.07
N GLY A 56 9.23 13.67 -0.28
CA GLY A 56 7.84 13.74 -0.73
C GLY A 56 7.23 12.42 -1.24
N LYS A 57 7.89 11.27 -1.08
CA LYS A 57 7.39 9.96 -1.55
C LYS A 57 6.01 9.59 -0.97
N SER A 58 5.83 9.71 0.35
CA SER A 58 4.52 9.49 0.97
C SER A 58 3.48 10.54 0.54
N SER A 59 3.92 11.75 0.16
CA SER A 59 3.03 12.77 -0.41
C SER A 59 2.57 12.40 -1.82
N LEU A 60 3.49 11.90 -2.66
CA LEU A 60 3.22 11.34 -3.98
C LEU A 60 2.23 10.17 -3.90
N ILE A 61 2.47 9.22 -3.00
CA ILE A 61 1.57 8.07 -2.79
C ILE A 61 0.18 8.54 -2.37
N ARG A 62 0.07 9.47 -1.41
CA ARG A 62 -1.22 10.04 -0.97
C ARG A 62 -1.94 10.76 -2.10
N HIS A 63 -1.24 11.57 -2.89
CA HIS A 63 -1.79 12.28 -4.04
C HIS A 63 -2.31 11.33 -5.10
N TYR A 64 -1.53 10.30 -5.44
CA TYR A 64 -1.95 9.27 -6.39
C TYR A 64 -3.14 8.46 -5.88
N ALA A 65 -3.18 8.15 -4.57
CA ALA A 65 -4.30 7.48 -3.92
C ALA A 65 -5.59 8.32 -3.95
N ALA A 66 -5.49 9.63 -3.73
CA ALA A 66 -6.63 10.54 -3.79
C ALA A 66 -7.28 10.61 -5.19
N LYS A 67 -6.49 10.39 -6.26
CA LYS A 67 -7.00 10.28 -7.65
C LYS A 67 -7.73 8.95 -7.92
N HIS A 68 -7.57 7.95 -7.05
CA HIS A 68 -8.14 6.61 -7.19
C HIS A 68 -8.85 6.16 -5.90
N PRO A 69 -9.88 6.90 -5.46
CA PRO A 69 -10.56 6.62 -4.20
C PRO A 69 -11.25 5.26 -4.23
N GLU A 70 -11.42 4.67 -3.04
CA GLU A 70 -12.32 3.53 -2.90
C GLU A 70 -13.77 3.92 -3.24
N GLN A 71 -14.51 2.98 -3.82
CA GLN A 71 -15.87 3.21 -4.31
C GLN A 71 -16.75 2.04 -3.89
N VAL A 72 -18.01 2.30 -3.58
CA VAL A 72 -19.00 1.23 -3.41
C VAL A 72 -19.62 0.93 -4.77
N ARG A 73 -19.41 -0.29 -5.29
CA ARG A 73 -19.98 -0.78 -6.54
C ARG A 73 -20.83 -2.01 -6.27
N HIS A 74 -22.12 -1.95 -6.64
CA HIS A 74 -23.06 -3.05 -6.45
C HIS A 74 -23.10 -3.62 -5.01
N GLY A 75 -22.94 -2.77 -3.99
CA GLY A 75 -22.91 -3.18 -2.58
C GLY A 75 -21.56 -3.74 -2.09
N PHE A 76 -20.54 -3.77 -2.94
CA PHE A 76 -19.18 -4.19 -2.60
C PHE A 76 -18.22 -3.00 -2.58
N ILE A 77 -17.23 -3.05 -1.69
CA ILE A 77 -16.15 -2.06 -1.64
C ILE A 77 -15.13 -2.41 -2.74
N HIS A 78 -15.01 -1.54 -3.73
CA HIS A 78 -13.96 -1.54 -4.73
C HIS A 78 -12.83 -0.62 -4.25
N LYS A 79 -11.66 -1.17 -3.96
CA LYS A 79 -10.49 -0.46 -3.45
C LYS A 79 -9.31 -0.67 -4.40
N PRO A 80 -9.12 0.20 -5.41
CA PRO A 80 -8.12 -0.02 -6.46
C PRO A 80 -6.69 0.04 -5.93
N LEU A 81 -6.45 0.83 -4.87
CA LEU A 81 -5.16 0.96 -4.23
C LEU A 81 -5.23 0.52 -2.77
N LEU A 82 -4.39 -0.44 -2.39
CA LEU A 82 -4.10 -0.73 -0.99
C LEU A 82 -2.80 -0.03 -0.61
N VAL A 83 -2.90 1.04 0.17
CA VAL A 83 -1.73 1.70 0.77
C VAL A 83 -1.71 1.32 2.24
N SER A 84 -0.61 0.73 2.70
CA SER A 84 -0.45 0.28 4.09
C SER A 84 0.96 0.56 4.58
N ARG A 85 1.09 1.04 5.82
CA ARG A 85 2.38 1.30 6.47
C ARG A 85 2.79 0.08 7.30
N ILE A 86 4.08 -0.24 7.32
CA ILE A 86 4.61 -1.26 8.23
C ILE A 86 4.27 -0.90 9.70
N PRO A 87 3.74 -1.87 10.49
CA PRO A 87 3.41 -1.61 11.89
C PRO A 87 4.67 -1.51 12.77
N SER A 88 4.59 -0.73 13.85
CA SER A 88 5.75 -0.43 14.74
C SER A 88 6.41 -1.65 15.40
N ARG A 89 5.76 -2.80 15.43
CA ARG A 89 6.35 -4.09 15.82
C ARG A 89 6.28 -5.04 14.62
N PRO A 90 7.24 -4.93 13.68
CA PRO A 90 7.11 -5.56 12.39
C PRO A 90 7.43 -7.07 12.45
N THR A 91 6.41 -7.86 12.14
CA THR A 91 6.51 -9.25 11.72
C THR A 91 5.74 -9.42 10.41
N LEU A 92 5.97 -10.53 9.73
CA LEU A 92 5.22 -10.86 8.52
C LEU A 92 3.72 -10.92 8.84
N GLU A 93 3.37 -11.57 9.95
CA GLU A 93 1.99 -11.71 10.43
C GLU A 93 1.39 -10.36 10.80
N SER A 94 2.07 -9.52 11.59
CA SER A 94 1.52 -8.20 11.94
C SER A 94 1.32 -7.31 10.72
N THR A 95 2.18 -7.42 9.71
CA THR A 95 2.01 -6.74 8.41
C THR A 95 0.80 -7.27 7.64
N MET A 96 0.57 -8.59 7.60
CA MET A 96 -0.63 -9.16 6.96
C MET A 96 -1.91 -8.70 7.66
N VAL A 97 -1.89 -8.61 8.99
CA VAL A 97 -3.01 -8.08 9.77
C VAL A 97 -3.27 -6.61 9.42
N GLU A 98 -2.23 -5.79 9.30
CA GLU A 98 -2.37 -4.38 8.95
C GLU A 98 -2.94 -4.20 7.54
N LEU A 99 -2.42 -4.94 6.55
CA LEU A 99 -2.96 -4.95 5.18
C LEU A 99 -4.45 -5.34 5.14
N LEU A 100 -4.87 -6.31 5.96
CA LEU A 100 -6.27 -6.70 6.08
C LEU A 100 -7.14 -5.60 6.69
N LYS A 101 -6.65 -4.91 7.73
CA LYS A 101 -7.36 -3.76 8.32
C LYS A 101 -7.53 -2.64 7.31
N ASP A 102 -6.48 -2.31 6.57
CA ASP A 102 -6.50 -1.25 5.56
C ASP A 102 -7.41 -1.59 4.37
N LEU A 103 -7.67 -2.87 4.11
CA LEU A 103 -8.71 -3.35 3.19
C LEU A 103 -10.14 -3.31 3.76
N GLY A 104 -10.33 -2.88 5.01
CA GLY A 104 -11.64 -2.72 5.64
C GLY A 104 -12.14 -3.93 6.44
N GLN A 105 -11.29 -4.93 6.74
CA GLN A 105 -11.67 -6.12 7.53
C GLN A 105 -11.66 -5.87 9.05
N PHE A 106 -12.35 -4.83 9.51
CA PHE A 106 -12.38 -4.44 10.92
C PHE A 106 -13.14 -5.42 11.84
N GLY A 107 -14.16 -6.12 11.32
CA GLY A 107 -15.06 -6.97 12.12
C GLY A 107 -14.49 -8.32 12.57
N SER A 108 -13.24 -8.64 12.22
CA SER A 108 -12.62 -9.96 12.48
C SER A 108 -11.31 -9.89 13.26
N SER A 109 -10.94 -8.71 13.78
CA SER A 109 -9.62 -8.41 14.38
C SER A 109 -9.17 -9.44 15.43
N ASP A 110 -10.04 -9.86 16.36
CA ASP A 110 -9.69 -10.87 17.37
C ASP A 110 -9.45 -12.28 16.78
N ARG A 111 -10.14 -12.64 15.70
CA ARG A 111 -9.93 -13.93 15.01
C ARG A 111 -8.68 -13.87 14.12
N ILE A 112 -8.45 -12.73 13.47
CA ILE A 112 -7.30 -12.46 12.62
C ILE A 112 -6.01 -12.55 13.45
N HIS A 113 -5.96 -11.97 14.65
CA HIS A 113 -4.77 -12.05 15.50
C HIS A 113 -4.44 -13.46 16.02
N LYS A 114 -5.40 -14.39 16.01
CA LYS A 114 -5.21 -15.81 16.41
C LYS A 114 -5.01 -16.75 15.21
N SER A 115 -5.02 -16.21 14.00
CA SER A 115 -4.93 -16.97 12.76
C SER A 115 -3.48 -17.38 12.46
N SER A 116 -3.28 -18.54 11.82
CA SER A 116 -1.96 -18.96 11.33
C SER A 116 -1.48 -18.03 10.20
N ALA A 117 -0.17 -17.95 9.98
CA ALA A 117 0.41 -17.15 8.89
C ALA A 117 -0.16 -17.51 7.50
N GLU A 118 -0.45 -18.79 7.26
CA GLU A 118 -1.07 -19.28 6.03
C GLU A 118 -2.51 -18.78 5.88
N SER A 119 -3.32 -18.92 6.93
CA SER A 119 -4.71 -18.45 6.91
C SER A 119 -4.82 -16.93 6.75
N LEU A 120 -3.90 -16.15 7.33
CA LEU A 120 -3.78 -14.71 7.11
C LEU A 120 -3.47 -14.39 5.63
N THR A 121 -2.55 -15.14 5.04
CA THR A 121 -2.16 -14.98 3.64
C THR A 121 -3.35 -15.25 2.71
N GLU A 122 -4.06 -16.35 2.92
CA GLU A 122 -5.24 -16.70 2.14
C GLU A 122 -6.37 -15.67 2.31
N ALA A 123 -6.61 -15.21 3.53
CA ALA A 123 -7.60 -14.18 3.82
C ALA A 123 -7.25 -12.87 3.09
N LEU A 124 -5.99 -12.47 3.09
CA LEU A 124 -5.52 -11.28 2.38
C LEU A 124 -5.74 -11.41 0.87
N ILE A 125 -5.32 -12.52 0.27
CA ILE A 125 -5.52 -12.79 -1.17
C ILE A 125 -7.01 -12.75 -1.54
N LYS A 126 -7.88 -13.38 -0.74
CA LYS A 126 -9.33 -13.35 -0.96
C LYS A 126 -9.88 -11.94 -0.87
N CYS A 127 -9.42 -11.15 0.11
CA CYS A 127 -9.86 -9.77 0.30
C CYS A 127 -9.41 -8.87 -0.84
N LEU A 128 -8.14 -8.96 -1.26
CA LEU A 128 -7.59 -8.24 -2.41
C LEU A 128 -8.40 -8.48 -3.69
N LYS A 129 -8.73 -9.75 -3.98
CA LYS A 129 -9.54 -10.12 -5.14
C LYS A 129 -10.97 -9.58 -5.05
N ARG A 130 -11.59 -9.69 -3.89
CA ARG A 130 -12.96 -9.20 -3.65
C ARG A 130 -13.05 -7.67 -3.74
N CYS A 131 -12.02 -6.97 -3.30
CA CYS A 131 -11.92 -5.52 -3.40
C CYS A 131 -11.47 -5.02 -4.78
N GLU A 132 -11.24 -5.94 -5.74
CA GLU A 132 -10.73 -5.64 -7.08
C GLU A 132 -9.44 -4.82 -7.08
N THR A 133 -8.61 -4.98 -6.03
CA THR A 133 -7.39 -4.20 -5.85
C THR A 133 -6.45 -4.35 -7.05
N GLU A 134 -5.84 -3.24 -7.46
CA GLU A 134 -5.02 -3.11 -8.66
C GLU A 134 -3.55 -2.89 -8.35
N LEU A 135 -3.22 -2.32 -7.19
CA LEU A 135 -1.85 -2.10 -6.75
C LEU A 135 -1.79 -2.14 -5.22
N ILE A 136 -0.76 -2.81 -4.69
CA ILE A 136 -0.41 -2.78 -3.27
C ILE A 136 0.80 -1.88 -3.10
N ILE A 137 0.73 -0.92 -2.17
CA ILE A 137 1.83 -0.04 -1.80
C ILE A 137 2.13 -0.29 -0.32
N ILE A 138 3.33 -0.79 -0.03
CA ILE A 138 3.82 -1.02 1.33
C ILE A 138 4.78 0.12 1.66
N ASP A 139 4.35 0.99 2.57
CA ASP A 139 5.10 2.15 3.04
C ASP A 139 6.03 1.77 4.20
N GLU A 140 7.23 2.36 4.23
CA GLU A 140 8.31 2.08 5.18
C GLU A 140 8.76 0.61 5.18
N PHE A 141 8.90 0.01 3.99
CA PHE A 141 9.19 -1.42 3.86
C PHE A 141 10.52 -1.84 4.53
N GLN A 142 11.49 -0.94 4.60
CA GLN A 142 12.75 -1.16 5.30
C GLN A 142 12.53 -1.55 6.77
N GLU A 143 11.50 -1.02 7.46
CA GLU A 143 11.17 -1.37 8.85
C GLU A 143 10.84 -2.87 9.00
N LEU A 144 10.32 -3.52 7.96
CA LEU A 144 9.98 -4.95 7.99
C LEU A 144 11.21 -5.86 7.91
N ILE A 145 12.26 -5.40 7.21
CA ILE A 145 13.44 -6.21 6.90
C ILE A 145 14.68 -5.83 7.72
N GLU A 146 14.70 -4.65 8.32
CA GLU A 146 15.81 -4.20 9.17
C GLU A 146 16.00 -5.15 10.35
N ASN A 147 17.26 -5.34 10.76
CA ASN A 147 17.64 -6.19 11.89
C ASN A 147 17.14 -7.65 11.80
N LYS A 148 16.67 -8.12 10.63
CA LYS A 148 16.28 -9.52 10.39
C LYS A 148 17.43 -10.31 9.78
N THR A 149 17.50 -11.62 10.05
CA THR A 149 18.48 -12.51 9.39
C THR A 149 18.18 -12.65 7.89
N ARG A 150 19.15 -13.15 7.13
CA ARG A 150 18.96 -13.40 5.68
C ARG A 150 17.83 -14.38 5.42
N GLU A 151 17.72 -15.43 6.23
CA GLU A 151 16.67 -16.44 6.14
C GLU A 151 15.30 -15.80 6.33
N LYS A 152 15.16 -14.89 7.32
CA LYS A 152 13.89 -14.23 7.58
C LYS A 152 13.51 -13.22 6.49
N ARG A 153 14.48 -12.47 5.93
CA ARG A 153 14.25 -11.60 4.77
C ARG A 153 13.79 -12.40 3.55
N ASN A 154 14.40 -13.56 3.29
CA ASN A 154 13.97 -14.46 2.21
C ASN A 154 12.55 -14.98 2.43
N GLN A 155 12.16 -15.33 3.67
CA GLN A 155 10.79 -15.72 3.98
C GLN A 155 9.78 -14.60 3.69
N ILE A 156 10.11 -13.35 4.04
CA ILE A 156 9.28 -12.18 3.76
C ILE A 156 9.13 -11.98 2.24
N ALA A 157 10.24 -11.97 1.51
CA ALA A 157 10.25 -11.80 0.05
C ALA A 157 9.43 -12.90 -0.65
N ASN A 158 9.63 -14.16 -0.27
CA ASN A 158 8.88 -15.29 -0.82
C ASN A 158 7.38 -15.18 -0.53
N ARG A 159 6.99 -14.70 0.66
CA ARG A 159 5.58 -14.53 1.00
C ARG A 159 4.93 -13.41 0.19
N LEU A 160 5.60 -12.26 0.05
CA LEU A 160 5.10 -11.14 -0.75
C LEU A 160 5.03 -11.51 -2.24
N LYS A 161 6.02 -12.24 -2.76
CA LYS A 161 6.01 -12.81 -4.11
C LYS A 161 4.80 -13.72 -4.31
N TYR A 162 4.58 -14.67 -3.40
CA TYR A 162 3.43 -15.57 -3.45
C TYR A 162 2.08 -14.82 -3.45
N ILE A 163 1.94 -13.78 -2.62
CA ILE A 163 0.72 -12.95 -2.58
C ILE A 163 0.52 -12.24 -3.91
N SER A 164 1.56 -11.58 -4.43
CA SER A 164 1.54 -10.88 -5.72
C SER A 164 1.10 -11.81 -6.85
N GLU A 165 1.76 -12.95 -7.02
CA GLU A 165 1.49 -13.92 -8.08
C GLU A 165 0.09 -14.52 -7.97
N THR A 166 -0.33 -14.91 -6.76
CA THR A 166 -1.62 -15.56 -6.54
C THR A 166 -2.79 -14.58 -6.67
N ALA A 167 -2.60 -13.33 -6.25
CA ALA A 167 -3.58 -12.27 -6.40
C ALA A 167 -3.57 -11.67 -7.82
N LYS A 168 -2.46 -11.81 -8.55
CA LYS A 168 -2.14 -11.11 -9.80
C LYS A 168 -2.15 -9.59 -9.61
N ILE A 169 -1.51 -9.12 -8.53
CA ILE A 169 -1.49 -7.70 -8.17
C ILE A 169 -0.04 -7.25 -7.94
N PRO A 170 0.44 -6.23 -8.67
CA PRO A 170 1.77 -5.66 -8.48
C PRO A 170 1.96 -5.07 -7.07
N ILE A 171 3.22 -5.03 -6.62
CA ILE A 171 3.60 -4.45 -5.32
C ILE A 171 4.61 -3.32 -5.54
N VAL A 172 4.34 -2.15 -4.96
CA VAL A 172 5.32 -1.07 -4.75
C VAL A 172 5.80 -1.12 -3.31
N LEU A 173 7.11 -1.19 -3.13
CA LEU A 173 7.76 -1.06 -1.82
C LEU A 173 8.32 0.36 -1.72
N ASN A 174 7.90 1.13 -0.72
CA ASN A 174 8.43 2.47 -0.48
C ASN A 174 9.40 2.47 0.71
N ASN A 175 10.59 3.05 0.49
CA ASN A 175 11.63 3.29 1.50
C ASN A 175 12.02 4.78 1.50
#